data_AF-A0A4R5MHQ8-F1
#
_entry.id   AF-A0A4R5MHQ8-F1
#
_cell.length_a   1.000
_cell.length_b   1.000
_cell.length_c   1.000
_cell.angle_alpha   90.00
_cell.angle_beta   90.00
_cell.angle_gamma   90.00
#
_symmetry.space_group_name_H-M   'P 1'
#
loop_
_entity.id
_entity.type
_entity.pdbx_description
1 polymer ?
#
loop_
_entity_poly.entity_id
_entity_poly.type
_entity_poly.pdbx_seq_one_letter_code
_entity_poly.pdbx_strand_id
1 'polypeptide(L)'
;MAFNFEQFFGYESQINQNPDLVLIYGFATIVFGILGIILISFVLRKIGLTIVISNLLNPIILSLLICAAIAVPPTILFKLLTNDLSGVKLIYIWISILIGIHIFTFLNYAMIKKWFYSFDKSQKL
;
A
#
# COMPACT_ATOMS: atom_id res chain seq x y z
N MET A 1 4.29 28.90 -5.99
CA MET A 1 2.97 28.34 -6.36
C MET A 1 2.51 27.52 -5.18
N ALA A 2 1.41 27.91 -4.52
CA ALA A 2 0.85 27.13 -3.42
C ALA A 2 0.28 25.82 -3.98
N PHE A 3 0.61 24.69 -3.37
CA PHE A 3 0.05 23.41 -3.77
C PHE A 3 -1.44 23.41 -3.42
N ASN A 4 -2.31 23.30 -4.42
CA ASN A 4 -3.75 23.25 -4.20
C ASN A 4 -4.17 21.80 -3.94
N PHE A 5 -4.38 21.44 -2.66
CA PHE A 5 -4.83 20.12 -2.24
C PHE A 5 -6.29 19.79 -2.59
N GLU A 6 -6.98 20.69 -3.31
CA GLU A 6 -8.30 20.43 -3.89
C GLU A 6 -8.18 19.97 -5.35
N GLN A 7 -7.01 20.08 -5.99
CA GLN A 7 -6.79 19.72 -7.40
C GLN A 7 -6.17 18.33 -7.57
N PHE A 8 -6.67 17.55 -8.53
CA PHE A 8 -6.17 16.24 -8.92
C PHE A 8 -6.36 16.02 -10.42
N PHE A 9 -5.40 16.52 -11.20
CA PHE A 9 -5.32 16.31 -12.66
C PHE A 9 -6.62 16.64 -13.43
N GLY A 10 -7.48 17.53 -12.93
CA GLY A 10 -8.75 17.90 -13.59
C GLY A 10 -9.94 16.98 -13.28
N TYR A 11 -9.80 16.02 -12.35
CA TYR A 11 -10.84 15.05 -11.97
C TYR A 11 -11.49 15.36 -10.62
N GLU A 12 -11.28 16.56 -10.08
CA GLU A 12 -11.66 16.94 -8.72
C GLU A 12 -13.15 16.77 -8.46
N SER A 13 -13.97 17.21 -9.41
CA SER A 13 -15.42 17.16 -9.29
C SER A 13 -15.91 15.71 -9.21
N GLN A 14 -15.40 14.83 -10.07
CA GLN A 14 -15.79 13.43 -10.11
C GLN A 14 -15.34 12.67 -8.86
N ILE A 15 -14.12 12.96 -8.39
CA ILE A 15 -13.55 12.35 -7.18
C ILE A 15 -14.31 12.80 -5.92
N ASN A 16 -14.61 14.09 -5.82
CA ASN A 16 -15.30 14.64 -4.65
C ASN A 16 -16.79 14.32 -4.61
N GLN A 17 -17.41 13.96 -5.73
CA GLN A 17 -18.79 13.46 -5.77
C GLN A 17 -18.94 12.10 -5.07
N ASN A 18 -17.89 11.28 -5.06
CA ASN A 18 -17.93 9.92 -4.50
C ASN A 18 -16.64 9.59 -3.74
N PRO A 19 -16.35 10.26 -2.61
CA PRO A 19 -15.13 10.02 -1.82
C PRO A 19 -15.05 8.58 -1.30
N ASP A 20 -16.20 7.92 -1.13
CA ASP A 20 -16.33 6.51 -0.75
C ASP A 20 -15.66 5.57 -1.75
N LEU A 21 -15.79 5.87 -3.04
CA LEU A 21 -15.17 5.07 -4.09
C LEU A 21 -13.65 5.15 -4.01
N VAL A 22 -13.09 6.26 -3.55
CA VAL A 22 -11.64 6.41 -3.39
C VAL A 22 -11.10 5.40 -2.37
N LEU A 23 -11.80 5.19 -1.25
CA LEU A 23 -11.41 4.17 -0.26
C LEU A 23 -11.51 2.75 -0.84
N ILE A 24 -12.62 2.46 -1.52
CA ILE A 24 -12.86 1.14 -2.12
C ILE A 24 -11.77 0.83 -3.15
N TYR A 25 -11.47 1.78 -4.05
CA TYR A 25 -10.43 1.62 -5.05
C TYR A 25 -9.02 1.62 -4.45
N GLY A 26 -8.76 2.37 -3.38
CA GLY A 26 -7.49 2.32 -2.64
C GLY A 26 -7.23 0.92 -2.08
N PHE A 27 -8.24 0.33 -1.42
CA PHE A 27 -8.15 -1.04 -0.91
C PHE A 27 -8.05 -2.08 -2.05
N ALA A 28 -8.88 -1.95 -3.08
CA ALA A 28 -8.83 -2.83 -4.24
C ALA A 28 -7.45 -2.80 -4.92
N THR A 29 -6.82 -1.62 -5.02
CA THR A 29 -5.47 -1.45 -5.56
C THR A 29 -4.44 -2.27 -4.78
N ILE A 30 -4.54 -2.30 -3.44
CA ILE A 30 -3.65 -3.15 -2.63
C ILE A 30 -3.90 -4.64 -2.93
N VAL A 31 -5.16 -5.09 -2.90
CA VAL A 31 -5.51 -6.50 -3.08
C VAL A 31 -5.12 -6.99 -4.48
N PHE A 32 -5.55 -6.29 -5.53
CA PHE A 32 -5.22 -6.65 -6.91
C PHE A 32 -3.74 -6.43 -7.22
N GLY A 33 -3.09 -5.46 -6.58
CA GLY A 33 -1.65 -5.26 -6.66
C GLY A 33 -0.88 -6.48 -6.16
N ILE A 34 -1.24 -7.01 -4.99
CA ILE A 34 -0.65 -8.24 -4.44
C ILE A 34 -0.89 -9.42 -5.38
N LEU A 35 -2.13 -9.63 -5.84
CA LEU A 35 -2.46 -10.72 -6.77
C LEU A 35 -1.67 -10.62 -8.09
N GLY A 36 -1.58 -9.42 -8.66
CA GLY A 36 -0.81 -9.16 -9.87
C GLY A 36 0.67 -9.47 -9.68
N ILE A 37 1.26 -9.05 -8.57
CA ILE A 37 2.68 -9.35 -8.27
C ILE A 37 2.90 -10.85 -8.05
N ILE A 38 1.95 -11.57 -7.42
CA ILE A 38 2.04 -13.03 -7.28
C ILE A 38 2.04 -13.71 -8.65
N LEU A 39 1.17 -13.30 -9.58
CA LEU A 39 1.15 -13.82 -10.95
C LEU A 39 2.47 -13.55 -11.67
N ILE A 40 2.99 -12.31 -11.58
CA ILE A 40 4.29 -11.95 -12.15
C ILE A 40 5.39 -12.81 -11.53
N SER A 41 5.38 -13.01 -10.21
CA SER A 41 6.35 -13.84 -9.49
C SER A 41 6.36 -15.27 -10.00
N PHE A 42 5.20 -15.84 -10.33
CA PHE A 42 5.09 -17.17 -10.90
C PHE A 42 5.76 -17.27 -12.28
N VAL A 43 5.54 -16.28 -13.14
CA VAL A 43 6.20 -16.19 -14.45
C VAL A 43 7.71 -16.03 -14.30
N LEU A 44 8.16 -15.11 -13.43
CA LEU A 44 9.58 -14.86 -13.17
C LEU A 44 10.31 -16.11 -12.63
N ARG A 45 9.61 -16.91 -11.82
CA ARG A 45 10.16 -18.16 -11.28
C ARG A 45 10.41 -19.18 -12.39
N LYS A 46 9.53 -19.26 -13.40
CA LYS A 46 9.70 -20.18 -14.55
C LYS A 46 10.90 -19.81 -15.42
N ILE A 47 11.24 -18.53 -15.52
CA ILE A 47 12.40 -18.05 -16.31
C ILE A 47 13.69 -17.94 -15.48
N GLY A 48 13.69 -18.41 -14.22
CA GLY A 48 14.89 -18.45 -13.37
C GLY A 48 15.27 -17.12 -12.69
N LEU A 49 14.43 -16.08 -12.77
CA LEU A 49 14.70 -14.75 -12.18
C LEU A 49 14.36 -14.66 -10.68
N THR A 50 14.80 -15.66 -9.91
CA THR A 50 14.50 -15.77 -8.46
C THR A 50 15.05 -14.58 -7.66
N ILE A 51 16.17 -13.99 -8.09
CA ILE A 51 16.77 -12.82 -7.44
C ILE A 51 15.85 -11.58 -7.54
N VAL A 52 15.17 -11.40 -8.67
CA VAL A 52 14.20 -10.30 -8.85
C VAL A 52 13.01 -10.49 -7.91
N ILE A 53 12.55 -11.73 -7.76
CA ILE A 53 11.48 -12.05 -6.81
C ILE A 53 11.91 -11.71 -5.39
N SER A 54 13.10 -12.16 -4.96
CA SER A 54 13.55 -11.99 -3.57
C SER A 54 13.87 -10.55 -3.18
N ASN A 55 14.44 -9.77 -4.11
CA ASN A 55 15.00 -8.45 -3.83
C ASN A 55 14.08 -7.30 -4.24
N LEU A 56 13.09 -7.55 -5.11
CA LEU A 56 12.16 -6.52 -5.58
C LEU A 56 10.71 -6.88 -5.24
N LEU A 57 10.21 -8.03 -5.72
CA LEU A 57 8.78 -8.35 -5.58
C LEU A 57 8.37 -8.63 -4.13
N ASN A 58 9.18 -9.37 -3.38
CA ASN A 58 8.88 -9.68 -1.99
C ASN A 58 8.81 -8.43 -1.08
N PRO A 59 9.77 -7.48 -1.13
CA PRO A 59 9.62 -6.20 -0.45
C PRO A 59 8.36 -5.43 -0.84
N ILE A 60 7.99 -5.42 -2.13
CA ILE A 60 6.76 -4.75 -2.59
C ILE A 60 5.52 -5.42 -1.97
N ILE A 61 5.40 -6.74 -2.06
CA ILE A 61 4.28 -7.49 -1.45
C ILE A 61 4.21 -7.21 0.05
N LEU A 62 5.34 -7.24 0.76
CA LEU A 62 5.39 -6.96 2.19
C LEU A 62 4.91 -5.54 2.49
N SER A 63 5.33 -4.55 1.69
CA SER A 63 4.91 -3.16 1.88
C SER A 63 3.39 -2.98 1.69
N LEU A 64 2.80 -3.68 0.71
CA LEU A 64 1.37 -3.67 0.46
C LEU A 64 0.59 -4.34 1.59
N LEU A 65 1.10 -5.44 2.15
CA LEU A 65 0.50 -6.11 3.32
C LEU A 65 0.56 -5.22 4.57
N ILE A 66 1.70 -4.59 4.84
CA ILE A 66 1.84 -3.63 5.95
C ILE A 66 0.90 -2.43 5.74
N CYS A 67 0.79 -1.94 4.50
CA CYS A 67 -0.14 -0.88 4.16
C CYS A 67 -1.59 -1.29 4.40
N ALA A 68 -2.01 -2.49 4.02
CA ALA A 68 -3.34 -3.00 4.31
C ALA A 68 -3.62 -3.07 5.81
N ALA A 69 -2.65 -3.56 6.60
CA ALA A 69 -2.81 -3.74 8.04
C ALA A 69 -2.84 -2.40 8.81
N ILE A 70 -1.98 -1.46 8.43
CA ILE A 70 -1.74 -0.23 9.21
C ILE A 70 -2.52 0.97 8.65
N ALA A 71 -2.69 1.09 7.33
CA ALA A 71 -3.27 2.28 6.72
C ALA A 71 -4.79 2.24 6.60
N VAL A 72 -5.36 1.06 6.32
CA VAL A 72 -6.81 0.89 6.05
C VAL A 72 -7.65 1.22 7.29
N PRO A 73 -7.37 0.68 8.49
CA PRO A 73 -8.22 0.96 9.64
C PRO A 73 -8.25 2.44 10.03
N PRO A 74 -7.10 3.15 10.13
CA PRO A 74 -7.11 4.59 10.43
C PRO A 74 -7.79 5.43 9.35
N THR A 75 -7.61 5.13 8.06
CA THR A 75 -8.24 5.93 6.99
C THR A 75 -9.76 5.80 6.98
N ILE A 76 -10.30 4.62 7.31
CA ILE A 76 -11.74 4.43 7.51
C ILE A 76 -12.22 5.22 8.72
N LEU A 77 -11.53 5.11 9.86
CA LEU A 77 -11.88 5.86 11.08
C LEU A 77 -11.84 7.37 10.87
N PHE A 78 -10.80 7.88 10.21
CA PHE A 78 -10.68 9.31 9.89
C PHE A 78 -11.87 9.79 9.07
N LYS A 79 -12.24 9.06 8.00
CA LYS A 79 -13.40 9.43 7.19
C LYS A 79 -14.70 9.42 8.00
N LEU A 80 -14.91 8.44 8.87
CA LEU A 80 -16.12 8.38 9.71
C LEU A 80 -16.18 9.52 10.73
N LEU A 81 -15.02 10.00 11.20
CA LEU A 81 -14.93 11.06 12.21
C LEU A 81 -14.89 12.48 11.60
N THR A 82 -14.65 12.61 10.30
CA THR A 82 -14.59 13.90 9.60
C THR A 82 -15.60 13.95 8.45
N ASN A 83 -16.68 14.71 8.63
CA ASN A 83 -17.76 14.83 7.65
C ASN A 83 -17.35 15.57 6.36
N ASP A 84 -16.28 16.38 6.39
CA ASP A 84 -15.90 17.27 5.29
C ASP A 84 -14.62 16.85 4.53
N LEU A 85 -14.20 15.59 4.67
CA LEU A 85 -12.99 15.14 4.00
C LEU A 85 -13.23 14.94 2.50
N SER A 86 -12.65 15.81 1.66
CA SER A 86 -12.75 15.70 0.20
C SER A 86 -12.04 14.45 -0.32
N GLY A 87 -12.59 13.84 -1.37
CA GLY A 87 -12.02 12.65 -2.00
C GLY A 87 -10.60 12.90 -2.53
N VAL A 88 -10.33 14.10 -3.03
CA VAL A 88 -9.00 14.51 -3.49
C VAL A 88 -7.98 14.47 -2.34
N LYS A 89 -8.32 15.01 -1.16
CA LYS A 89 -7.45 14.92 0.02
C LYS A 89 -7.22 13.48 0.43
N LEU A 90 -8.25 12.64 0.34
CA LEU A 90 -8.13 11.22 0.64
C LEU A 90 -7.15 10.51 -0.32
N ILE A 91 -7.16 10.84 -1.62
CA ILE A 91 -6.14 10.33 -2.56
C ILE A 91 -4.73 10.73 -2.13
N TYR A 92 -4.51 12.00 -1.80
CA TYR A 92 -3.20 12.49 -1.36
C TYR A 92 -2.71 11.78 -0.09
N ILE A 93 -3.61 11.54 0.87
CA ILE A 93 -3.31 10.77 2.08
C ILE A 93 -2.89 9.35 1.70
N TRP A 94 -3.65 8.68 0.83
CA TRP A 94 -3.36 7.32 0.38
C TRP A 94 -2.01 7.20 -0.34
N ILE A 95 -1.72 8.11 -1.26
CA ILE A 95 -0.43 8.15 -1.98
C ILE A 95 0.72 8.35 -0.99
N SER A 96 0.56 9.27 -0.05
CA SER A 96 1.59 9.57 0.97
C SER A 96 1.88 8.36 1.86
N ILE A 97 0.83 7.67 2.32
CA ILE A 97 0.98 6.47 3.15
C ILE A 97 1.63 5.34 2.36
N LEU A 98 1.16 5.08 1.13
CA LEU A 98 1.72 4.05 0.26
C LEU A 98 3.22 4.28 0.03
N ILE A 99 3.61 5.50 -0.36
CA ILE A 99 5.02 5.85 -0.59
C ILE A 99 5.84 5.70 0.70
N GLY A 100 5.34 6.22 1.82
CA GLY A 100 6.04 6.14 3.11
C GLY A 100 6.29 4.71 3.57
N ILE A 101 5.26 3.86 3.53
CA ILE A 101 5.36 2.45 3.90
C ILE A 101 6.25 1.71 2.90
N HIS A 102 6.17 2.04 1.61
CA HIS A 102 6.98 1.41 0.58
C HIS A 102 8.47 1.67 0.80
N ILE A 103 8.86 2.94 0.97
CA ILE A 103 10.24 3.34 1.25
C ILE A 103 10.72 2.71 2.57
N PHE A 104 9.93 2.81 3.64
CA PHE A 104 10.28 2.23 4.94
C PHE A 104 10.52 0.73 4.84
N THR A 105 9.62 0.00 4.18
CA THR A 105 9.71 -1.46 4.04
C THR A 105 10.91 -1.84 3.19
N PHE A 106 11.18 -1.13 2.10
CA PHE A 106 12.29 -1.43 1.22
C PHE A 106 13.65 -1.24 1.92
N LEU A 107 13.82 -0.11 2.61
CA LEU A 107 15.05 0.19 3.36
C LEU A 107 15.28 -0.76 4.53
N ASN A 108 14.21 -1.22 5.18
CA ASN A 108 14.29 -2.07 6.37
C ASN A 108 13.97 -3.54 6.09
N TYR A 109 13.89 -3.96 4.83
CA TYR A 109 13.41 -5.29 4.45
C TYR A 109 14.20 -6.42 5.13
N ALA A 110 15.52 -6.33 5.17
CA ALA A 110 16.38 -7.32 5.81
C ALA A 110 16.14 -7.43 7.32
N MET A 111 15.87 -6.30 7.98
CA MET A 111 15.56 -6.24 9.42
C MET A 111 14.20 -6.88 9.69
N ILE A 112 13.16 -6.48 8.95
CA ILE A 112 11.80 -7.01 9.09
C ILE A 112 11.80 -8.52 8.86
N LYS A 113 12.50 -8.99 7.81
CA LYS A 113 12.65 -10.41 7.51
C LYS A 113 13.29 -11.18 8.67
N LYS A 114 14.38 -10.67 9.26
CA LYS A 114 15.03 -11.29 10.44
C LYS A 114 14.10 -11.35 11.65
N TRP A 115 13.36 -10.28 11.90
CA TRP A 115 12.40 -10.21 13.00
C TRP A 115 11.33 -11.31 12.86
N PHE A 116 10.72 -11.46 11.68
CA PHE A 116 9.76 -12.55 11.43
C PHE A 116 10.34 -13.96 11.67
N TYR A 117 11.58 -14.24 11.21
CA TYR A 117 12.20 -15.54 11.45
C TYR A 117 12.53 -15.79 12.93
N SER A 118 12.88 -14.76 13.69
CA SER A 118 13.12 -14.91 15.13
C SER A 118 11.84 -15.26 15.90
N PHE A 119 10.69 -14.74 15.48
CA PHE A 119 9.39 -15.09 16.04
C PHE A 119 9.02 -16.56 15.78
N ASP A 120 9.21 -17.07 14.55
CA ASP A 120 8.95 -18.49 14.23
C ASP A 120 9.83 -19.44 15.07
N LYS A 121 11.10 -19.07 15.28
CA LYS A 121 12.02 -19.88 16.08
C LYS A 121 11.67 -19.88 17.57
N SER A 122 11.13 -18.77 18.09
CA SER A 122 10.69 -18.70 19.49
C SER A 122 9.41 -19.49 19.77
N GLN A 123 8.61 -19.82 18.76
CA GLN A 123 7.39 -20.63 18.93
C GLN A 123 7.64 -22.15 18.89
N LYS A 124 8.84 -22.59 18.51
CA LYS A 124 9.24 -24.01 18.41
C LYS A 124 10.06 -24.50 19.61
N LEU A 125 10.22 -23.67 20.64
CA LEU A 125 10.85 -23.97 21.94
C LEU A 125 9.78 -24.00 23.02
#